data_AF-A0A959FSY7-F1
#
_entry.id   AF-A0A959FSY7-F1
#
_cell.length_a   1.000
_cell.length_b   1.000
_cell.length_c   1.000
_cell.angle_alpha   90.00
_cell.angle_beta   90.00
_cell.angle_gamma   90.00
#
_symmetry.space_group_name_H-M   'P 1'
#
loop_
_entity.id
_entity.type
_entity.pdbx_description
1 polymer ?
#
loop_
_entity_poly.entity_id
_entity_poly.type
_entity_poly.pdbx_seq_one_letter_code
_entity_poly.pdbx_strand_id
1 'polypeptide(L)' 'MKKLDKKFRMGKGKYWLTIKSNPNNITLYRKTKDSAILAYQKYCDLGKDCEWHGKWNGKKFEEATPPPAIAF' A
#
# COMPACT_ATOMS: atom_id res chain seq x y z
N MET A 1 23.85 -25.03 -2.42
CA MET A 1 22.56 -24.47 -1.95
C MET A 1 22.26 -23.19 -2.72
N LYS A 2 21.32 -23.20 -3.68
CA LYS A 2 20.92 -22.00 -4.41
C LYS A 2 20.18 -21.07 -3.44
N LYS A 3 20.78 -19.92 -3.10
CA LYS A 3 20.03 -18.81 -2.48
C LYS A 3 18.94 -18.43 -3.47
N LEU A 4 17.70 -18.82 -3.19
CA LEU A 4 16.53 -18.24 -3.85
C LEU A 4 16.54 -16.76 -3.46
N ASP A 5 17.16 -15.95 -4.32
CA ASP A 5 17.04 -14.50 -4.31
C ASP A 5 15.54 -14.23 -4.41
N LYS A 6 14.89 -14.07 -3.24
CA LYS A 6 13.49 -13.68 -3.13
C LYS A 6 13.43 -12.24 -3.57
N LYS A 7 13.62 -12.00 -4.87
CA LYS A 7 13.32 -10.72 -5.51
C LYS A 7 11.88 -10.45 -5.13
N PHE A 8 11.70 -9.49 -4.24
CA PHE A 8 10.40 -9.08 -3.74
C PHE A 8 9.66 -8.47 -4.93
N ARG A 9 9.04 -9.33 -5.74
CA ARG A 9 8.29 -8.93 -6.92
C ARG A 9 7.01 -8.32 -6.40
N MET A 10 7.00 -7.00 -6.30
CA MET A 10 5.80 -6.25 -5.98
C MET A 10 4.69 -6.70 -6.92
N GLY A 11 3.60 -7.20 -6.35
CA GLY A 11 2.48 -7.72 -7.14
C GLY A 11 1.88 -6.62 -8.00
N LYS A 12 1.93 -6.80 -9.32
CA LYS A 12 1.28 -5.89 -10.28
C LYS A 12 -0.22 -5.85 -10.01
N GLY A 13 -0.79 -4.64 -10.06
CA GLY A 13 -2.20 -4.37 -9.81
C GLY A 13 -2.58 -4.27 -8.33
N LYS A 14 -1.64 -4.37 -7.39
CA LYS A 14 -1.90 -4.25 -5.95
C LYS A 14 -1.61 -2.84 -5.46
N TYR A 15 -2.33 -2.41 -4.43
CA TYR A 15 -2.07 -1.14 -3.76
C TYR A 15 -1.01 -1.33 -2.68
N TRP A 16 -0.22 -0.28 -2.46
CA TRP A 16 0.87 -0.27 -1.50
C TRP A 16 0.80 0.96 -0.62
N LEU A 17 1.09 0.74 0.65
CA LEU A 17 1.31 1.79 1.63
C LEU A 17 2.51 1.41 2.50
N THR A 18 3.17 2.40 3.06
CA THR A 18 4.28 2.20 4.00
C THR A 18 3.89 2.80 5.33
N ILE A 19 4.17 2.10 6.42
CA ILE A 19 4.00 2.68 7.76
C ILE A 19 5.34 3.34 8.13
N LYS A 20 5.39 4.65 8.34
CA LYS A 20 6.64 5.37 8.73
C LYS A 20 7.09 5.02 10.13
N SER A 21 6.13 4.73 11.01
CA SER A 21 6.39 4.41 12.42
C SER A 21 7.27 3.16 12.58
N ASN A 22 7.15 2.20 11.66
CA ASN A 22 8.10 1.09 11.52
C ASN A 22 8.18 0.75 10.03
N PRO A 23 9.31 0.99 9.34
CA PRO A 23 9.41 0.96 7.89
C PRO A 23 9.05 -0.43 7.35
N ASN A 24 7.76 -0.61 7.09
CA ASN A 24 7.18 -1.85 6.64
C ASN A 24 6.23 -1.54 5.47
N ASN A 25 6.52 -2.14 4.33
CA ASN A 25 5.71 -1.98 3.13
C ASN A 25 4.54 -2.96 3.20
N ILE A 26 3.34 -2.42 3.37
CA ILE A 26 2.10 -3.18 3.42
C ILE A 26 1.50 -3.26 2.02
N THR A 27 1.33 -4.47 1.51
CA THR A 27 0.60 -4.72 0.28
C THR A 27 -0.89 -4.89 0.57
N LEU A 28 -1.73 -4.04 -0.01
CA LEU A 28 -3.18 -4.14 0.05
C LEU A 28 -3.70 -5.05 -1.09
N TYR A 29 -4.23 -6.22 -0.72
CA TYR A 29 -4.89 -7.16 -1.63
C TYR A 29 -6.34 -6.74 -1.91
N ARG A 30 -6.54 -5.55 -2.47
CA ARG A 30 -7.87 -5.01 -2.80
C ARG A 30 -8.04 -4.84 -4.31
N LYS A 31 -9.22 -5.22 -4.82
CA LYS A 31 -9.56 -5.13 -6.26
C LYS A 31 -9.92 -3.70 -6.67
N THR A 32 -10.58 -2.97 -5.77
CA THR A 32 -11.08 -1.61 -6.00
C THR A 32 -10.25 -0.59 -5.22
N LYS A 33 -10.15 0.62 -5.79
CA LYS A 33 -9.50 1.77 -5.14
C LYS A 33 -10.16 2.09 -3.80
N ASP A 34 -11.49 2.14 -3.78
CA ASP A 34 -12.29 2.45 -2.59
C ASP A 34 -11.98 1.51 -1.41
N SER A 35 -11.94 0.20 -1.64
CA SER A 35 -11.58 -0.76 -0.58
C SER A 35 -10.12 -0.65 -0.13
N ALA A 36 -9.22 -0.16 -1.00
CA ALA A 36 -7.83 0.10 -0.64
C ALA A 36 -7.69 1.37 0.22
N ILE A 37 -8.48 2.40 -0.10
CA ILE A 37 -8.60 3.65 0.66
C ILE A 37 -9.12 3.37 2.06
N LEU A 38 -10.21 2.59 2.18
CA LEU A 38 -10.77 2.20 3.48
C LEU A 38 -9.77 1.41 4.32
N ALA A 39 -8.97 0.54 3.69
CA ALA A 39 -7.91 -0.18 4.40
C ALA A 39 -6.82 0.78 4.91
N TYR A 40 -6.35 1.69 4.06
CA TYR A 40 -5.36 2.72 4.43
C TYR A 40 -5.85 3.60 5.58
N GLN A 41 -7.11 4.07 5.53
CA GLN A 41 -7.71 4.86 6.61
C GLN A 41 -7.73 4.09 7.92
N LYS A 42 -8.09 2.80 7.93
CA LYS A 42 -8.02 1.98 9.15
C LYS A 42 -6.62 1.93 9.75
N TYR A 43 -5.57 1.86 8.93
CA TYR A 43 -4.20 1.92 9.45
C TYR A 43 -3.87 3.29 10.04
N CYS A 44 -4.32 4.38 9.40
CA CYS A 44 -4.15 5.75 9.90
C CYS A 44 -4.92 5.99 11.22
N ASP A 45 -6.18 5.53 11.27
CA ASP A 45 -7.09 5.63 12.43
C ASP A 45 -6.57 4.88 13.66
N LEU A 46 -5.85 3.77 13.44
CA LEU A 46 -5.09 3.06 14.48
C LEU A 46 -3.89 3.87 15.03
N GLY A 47 -3.75 5.15 14.67
CA GLY A 47 -2.67 6.03 15.07
C GLY A 47 -1.34 5.72 14.40
N LYS A 48 -1.33 4.94 13.31
CA LYS A 48 -0.10 4.61 12.60
C LYS A 48 0.16 5.66 11.53
N ASP A 49 1.36 6.21 11.53
CA ASP A 49 1.81 7.11 10.47
C ASP A 49 1.95 6.32 9.17
N CYS A 50 0.97 6.45 8.27
CA CYS A 50 0.89 5.71 7.02
C CYS A 50 1.17 6.65 5.85
N GLU A 51 1.94 6.17 4.88
CA GLU A 51 2.23 6.84 3.63
C GLU A 51 1.63 6.03 2.48
N TRP A 52 0.73 6.65 1.73
CA TRP A 52 0.11 6.05 0.57
C TRP A 52 1.05 6.13 -0.64
N HIS A 53 1.40 4.99 -1.24
CA HIS A 53 2.17 4.97 -2.49
C HIS A 53 1.28 4.83 -3.73
N GLY A 54 0.13 4.13 -3.61
CA GLY A 54 -0.78 3.88 -4.73
C GLY A 54 -0.67 2.47 -5.30
N LYS A 55 -1.20 2.28 -6.51
CA LYS A 55 -1.28 1.00 -7.22
C LYS A 55 0.01 0.72 -7.98
N TRP A 56 0.65 -0.40 -7.70
CA TRP A 56 1.83 -0.81 -8.42
C TRP A 56 1.46 -1.42 -9.78
N ASN A 57 1.87 -0.80 -10.90
CA ASN A 57 1.62 -1.34 -12.24
C ASN A 57 2.77 -2.24 -12.76
N GLY A 58 3.74 -2.62 -11.90
CA GLY A 58 4.89 -3.41 -12.32
C GLY A 58 6.12 -2.58 -12.71
N LYS A 59 5.96 -1.26 -12.87
CA LYS A 59 7.04 -0.33 -13.23
C LYS A 59 7.07 0.94 -12.37
N LYS A 60 5.89 1.48 -12.06
CA LYS A 60 5.70 2.66 -11.20
C LYS A 60 4.43 2.51 -10.38
N PHE A 61 4.30 3.35 -9.35
CA PHE A 61 3.03 3.55 -8.68
C PHE A 61 2.15 4.47 -9.50
N GLU A 62 0.93 4.04 -9.76
CA GLU A 62 -0.16 4.80 -10.33
C GLU A 62 -1.16 5.11 -9.21
N GLU A 63 -1.93 6.17 -9.33
CA GLU A 63 -2.86 6.58 -8.25
C GLU A 63 -2.15 6.88 -6.91
N ALA A 64 -0.96 7.48 -6.98
CA ALA A 64 -0.18 7.93 -5.81
C ALA A 64 -0.84 9.08 -5.04
N THR A 65 -1.98 9.60 -5.52
CA THR A 65 -2.76 10.59 -4.80
C THR A 65 -3.43 9.92 -3.59
N PRO A 66 -3.10 10.33 -2.36
CA PRO A 66 -3.79 9.83 -1.19
C PRO A 66 -5.27 10.21 -1.28
N PRO A 67 -6.19 9.32 -0.90
CA PRO A 67 -7.59 9.68 -0.79
C PRO A 67 -7.79 10.80 0.25
N PRO A 68 -8.75 11.71 0.06
CA PRO A 68 -9.17 12.57 1.14
C PRO A 68 -9.61 11.69 2.32
N ALA A 69 -9.27 12.10 3.55
CA ALA A 69 -9.83 11.47 4.74
C ALA A 69 -11.36 11.57 4.62
N ILE A 70 -12.02 10.44 4.43
CA ILE A 70 -13.47 10.37 4.42
C ILE A 70 -13.84 10.43 5.89
N ALA A 71 -14.20 11.63 6.35
CA ALA A 71 -14.85 11.80 7.64
C ALA A 71 -16.24 11.15 7.50
N PHE A 72 -16.40 9.97 8.10
CA PHE A 72 -17.71 9.35 8.30
C PHE A 72 -18.37 9.93 9.55
#